data_AF-G0MKH2-F1
#
_entry.id   AF-G0MKH2-F1
#
_cell.length_a   1.000
_cell.length_b   1.000
_cell.length_c   1.000
_cell.angle_alpha   90.00
_cell.angle_beta   90.00
_cell.angle_gamma   90.00
#
_symmetry.space_group_name_H-M   'P 1'
#
loop_
_entity.id
_entity.type
_entity.pdbx_description
1 polymer ?
#
loop_
_entity_poly.entity_id
_entity_poly.type
_entity_poly.pdbx_seq_one_letter_code
_entity_poly.pdbx_strand_id
1 'polypeptide(L)'
;MKPRPTYIPSSGDESLMPSEINTNMGIIQGVEIRRNSAFVERCRRFTPGLMLQVFALCKFAILLYFCTHRPYDEKELPLVVVALCLDAILLLSAASQDFCSLIISWIITCTLFVFYLILLITVPIFVTSFFTSDSAGYSNIPPDWRLFRDLISYKTKEEILLKRGIEFGLRIEIVLVTIVFVTGFQFGLLNSTLNAKLDHLKRKRQAKETRNSVYLI
;
A
#
# COMPACT_ATOMS: atom_id res chain seq x y z
N MET A 1 60.33 42.53 44.49
CA MET A 1 59.25 43.42 44.96
C MET A 1 58.51 43.96 43.74
N LYS A 2 57.21 43.72 43.64
CA LYS A 2 56.38 44.05 42.48
C LYS A 2 55.58 45.31 42.82
N PRO A 3 55.61 46.39 42.03
CA PRO A 3 54.69 47.50 42.26
C PRO A 3 53.35 47.21 41.55
N ARG A 4 52.27 47.17 42.33
CA ARG A 4 50.97 47.80 41.99
C ARG A 4 50.96 49.12 42.76
N PRO A 5 50.31 50.21 42.31
CA PRO A 5 48.88 50.29 41.95
C PRO A 5 48.67 51.19 40.68
N THR A 6 47.50 51.50 40.13
CA THR A 6 46.31 52.11 40.76
C THR A 6 45.12 52.01 39.81
N TYR A 7 43.98 51.62 40.38
CA TYR A 7 42.65 51.62 39.77
C TYR A 7 42.04 53.01 39.96
N ILE A 8 41.48 53.61 38.92
CA ILE A 8 40.44 54.66 39.03
C ILE A 8 39.37 54.33 37.97
N PRO A 9 38.07 54.36 38.34
CA PRO A 9 36.99 53.72 37.60
C PRO A 9 36.44 54.65 36.51
N SER A 10 36.09 54.11 35.34
CA SER A 10 35.11 54.76 34.47
C SER A 10 33.76 54.08 34.70
N SER A 11 32.97 54.75 35.52
CA SER A 11 31.50 54.71 35.56
C SER A 11 30.91 54.55 34.15
N GLY A 12 30.14 53.49 33.97
CA GLY A 12 29.39 53.17 32.77
C GLY A 12 28.47 51.99 33.08
N ASP A 13 27.44 52.30 33.85
CA ASP A 13 26.31 51.49 34.30
C ASP A 13 26.16 50.08 33.71
N GLU A 14 26.42 49.10 34.58
CA GLU A 14 25.71 47.83 34.58
C GLU A 14 24.23 48.08 34.91
N SER A 15 23.40 48.27 33.89
CA SER A 15 21.97 47.93 34.00
C SER A 15 21.34 47.93 32.62
N LEU A 16 21.17 46.73 32.05
CA LEU A 16 20.06 46.31 31.19
C LEU A 16 20.49 45.02 30.49
N MET A 17 20.45 43.91 31.23
CA MET A 17 20.06 42.66 30.62
C MET A 17 18.62 42.85 30.12
N PRO A 18 18.30 42.63 28.84
CA PRO A 18 16.93 42.30 28.48
C PRO A 18 16.69 40.87 28.94
N SER A 19 16.32 40.74 30.22
CA SER A 19 15.57 39.59 30.71
C SER A 19 14.16 39.66 30.13
N GLU A 20 13.99 39.22 28.88
CA GLU A 20 12.71 38.79 28.34
C GLU A 20 12.80 37.29 28.04
N ILE A 21 13.01 36.52 29.10
CA ILE A 21 12.55 35.14 29.18
C ILE A 21 11.05 35.20 29.46
N ASN A 22 10.25 35.49 28.44
CA ASN A 22 8.85 35.09 28.40
C ASN A 22 8.22 35.39 27.04
N THR A 23 8.27 34.41 26.14
CA THR A 23 7.14 33.96 25.29
C THR A 23 7.67 32.96 24.27
N ASN A 24 8.02 31.78 24.76
CA ASN A 24 7.80 30.53 24.04
C ASN A 24 7.66 29.41 25.08
N MET A 25 6.75 29.66 26.02
CA MET A 25 6.12 28.68 26.89
C MET A 25 5.15 27.86 26.02
N GLY A 26 5.70 27.13 25.04
CA GLY A 26 4.96 26.39 24.02
C GLY A 26 5.66 25.13 23.52
N ILE A 27 6.81 24.75 24.11
CA ILE A 27 7.49 23.48 23.79
C ILE A 27 7.98 22.82 25.08
N ILE A 28 7.15 22.86 26.13
CA ILE A 28 7.03 21.67 26.98
C ILE A 28 5.81 20.97 26.42
N GLN A 29 6.01 20.42 25.23
CA GLN A 29 5.16 19.41 24.64
C GLN A 29 5.16 18.31 25.70
N GLY A 30 4.16 18.33 26.57
CA GLY A 30 3.93 17.30 27.57
C GLY A 30 3.96 15.99 26.82
N VAL A 31 5.09 15.29 26.85
CA VAL A 31 5.34 14.27 27.86
C VAL A 31 4.02 13.64 28.30
N GLU A 32 3.20 13.21 27.34
CA GLU A 32 2.45 11.98 27.50
C GLU A 32 3.51 10.89 27.64
N ILE A 33 4.02 10.73 28.87
CA ILE A 33 4.48 9.45 29.38
C ILE A 33 3.24 8.57 29.43
N ARG A 34 2.69 8.24 28.27
CA ARG A 34 2.13 6.91 28.09
C ARG A 34 3.37 6.04 28.14
N ARG A 35 3.62 5.51 29.34
CA ARG A 35 4.65 4.53 29.69
C ARG A 35 4.37 3.25 28.88
N ASN A 36 4.40 3.35 27.55
CA ASN A 36 4.45 2.21 26.68
C ASN A 36 5.77 1.56 27.04
N SER A 37 5.70 0.40 27.68
CA SER A 37 6.89 -0.34 28.09
C SER A 37 7.84 -0.44 26.90
N ALA A 38 9.15 -0.43 27.15
CA ALA A 38 10.16 -0.62 26.09
C ALA A 38 9.87 -1.87 25.25
N PHE A 39 9.12 -2.84 25.80
CA PHE A 39 8.55 -3.99 25.10
C PHE A 39 7.48 -3.61 24.07
N VAL A 40 6.47 -2.80 24.40
CA VAL A 40 5.44 -2.32 23.46
C VAL A 40 6.06 -1.53 22.31
N GLU A 41 7.09 -0.72 22.58
CA GLU A 41 7.80 0.03 21.54
C GLU A 41 8.62 -0.90 20.63
N ARG A 42 9.25 -1.94 21.18
CA ARG A 42 9.93 -2.98 20.39
C ARG A 42 8.92 -3.76 19.54
N CYS A 43 7.81 -4.23 20.12
CA CYS A 43 6.77 -4.94 19.39
C CYS A 43 6.23 -4.12 18.21
N ARG A 44 5.89 -2.84 18.42
CA ARG A 44 5.42 -1.95 17.34
C ARG A 44 6.41 -1.81 16.18
N ARG A 45 7.71 -1.94 16.42
CA ARG A 45 8.74 -1.90 15.35
C ARG A 45 8.79 -3.18 14.52
N PHE A 46 8.47 -4.33 15.10
CA PHE A 46 8.49 -5.63 14.41
C PHE A 46 7.15 -6.03 13.81
N THR A 47 6.04 -5.50 14.35
CA THR A 47 4.67 -5.79 13.88
C THR A 47 4.47 -5.62 12.37
N PRO A 48 4.86 -4.51 11.71
CA PRO A 48 4.58 -4.35 10.28
C PRO A 48 5.34 -5.37 9.42
N GLY A 49 6.60 -5.67 9.77
CA GLY A 49 7.39 -6.68 9.07
C GLY A 49 6.85 -8.10 9.27
N LEU A 50 6.44 -8.45 10.49
CA LEU A 50 5.79 -9.74 10.78
C LEU A 50 4.44 -9.88 10.05
N MET A 51 3.63 -8.82 10.04
CA MET A 51 2.36 -8.80 9.30
C MET A 51 2.59 -8.99 7.80
N LEU A 52 3.62 -8.36 7.23
CA LEU A 52 4.00 -8.54 5.83
C LEU A 52 4.42 -9.99 5.53
N GLN A 53 5.22 -10.62 6.42
CA GLN A 53 5.64 -12.01 6.27
C GLN A 53 4.47 -12.99 6.33
N VAL A 54 3.61 -12.86 7.34
CA VAL A 54 2.41 -13.70 7.48
C VAL A 54 1.49 -13.52 6.28
N PHE A 55 1.26 -12.28 5.86
CA PHE A 55 0.43 -11.99 4.68
C PHE A 55 1.01 -12.59 3.40
N ALA A 56 2.31 -12.40 3.13
CA ALA A 56 2.97 -12.95 1.95
C ALA A 56 2.93 -14.48 1.94
N LEU A 57 3.12 -15.12 3.10
CA LEU A 57 3.07 -16.58 3.23
C LEU A 57 1.65 -17.12 3.00
N CYS A 58 0.63 -16.48 3.59
CA CYS A 58 -0.76 -16.84 3.35
C CYS A 58 -1.15 -16.69 1.89
N LYS A 59 -0.78 -15.57 1.26
CA LYS A 59 -1.06 -15.30 -0.15
C LYS A 59 -0.41 -16.36 -1.06
N PHE A 60 0.87 -16.64 -0.83
CA PHE A 60 1.61 -17.66 -1.58
C PHE A 60 0.99 -19.05 -1.42
N ALA A 61 0.61 -19.45 -0.20
CA ALA A 61 -0.01 -20.74 0.07
C ALA A 61 -1.37 -20.88 -0.63
N ILE A 62 -2.20 -19.84 -0.62
CA ILE A 62 -3.48 -19.82 -1.33
C ILE A 62 -3.26 -19.96 -2.84
N LEU A 63 -2.33 -19.19 -3.41
CA LEU A 63 -2.02 -19.27 -4.84
C LEU A 63 -1.49 -20.66 -5.22
N LEU A 64 -0.57 -21.22 -4.44
CA LEU A 64 -0.01 -22.55 -4.63
C LEU A 64 -1.09 -23.65 -4.56
N TYR A 65 -2.04 -23.52 -3.62
CA TYR A 65 -3.18 -24.43 -3.54
C TYR A 65 -4.03 -24.40 -4.82
N PHE A 66 -4.34 -23.21 -5.34
CA PHE A 66 -5.05 -23.11 -6.62
C PHE A 66 -4.24 -23.72 -7.78
N CYS A 67 -2.93 -23.47 -7.81
CA CYS A 67 -2.01 -23.98 -8.84
C CYS A 67 -1.90 -25.51 -8.87
N THR A 68 -2.09 -26.17 -7.74
CA THR A 68 -1.94 -27.62 -7.62
C THR A 68 -3.25 -28.37 -7.77
N HIS A 69 -4.39 -27.73 -7.49
CA HIS A 69 -5.70 -28.41 -7.47
C HIS A 69 -6.50 -28.28 -8.77
N ARG A 70 -6.13 -27.35 -9.65
CA ARG A 70 -6.82 -27.14 -10.93
C ARG A 70 -5.96 -27.62 -12.12
N PRO A 71 -6.53 -28.36 -13.09
CA PRO A 71 -5.85 -28.60 -14.36
C PRO A 71 -5.80 -27.29 -15.16
N TYR A 72 -4.58 -26.85 -15.52
CA TYR A 72 -4.35 -25.65 -16.30
C TYR A 72 -4.18 -26.00 -17.77
N ASP A 73 -4.75 -25.15 -18.63
CA ASP A 73 -4.50 -25.22 -20.07
C ASP A 73 -3.08 -24.69 -20.37
N GLU A 74 -2.48 -25.13 -21.48
CA GLU A 74 -1.09 -24.80 -21.84
C GLU A 74 -0.85 -23.28 -21.96
N LYS A 75 -1.91 -22.53 -22.30
CA LYS A 75 -1.90 -21.07 -22.42
C LYS A 75 -1.97 -20.34 -21.08
N GLU A 76 -2.56 -20.96 -20.06
CA GLU A 76 -2.73 -20.38 -18.73
C GLU A 76 -1.51 -20.62 -17.84
N LEU A 77 -0.80 -21.73 -18.07
CA LEU A 77 0.37 -22.15 -17.31
C LEU A 77 1.48 -21.07 -17.17
N PRO A 78 1.92 -20.37 -18.24
CA PRO A 78 2.96 -19.35 -18.09
C PRO A 78 2.50 -18.17 -17.22
N LEU A 79 1.22 -17.80 -17.28
CA LEU A 79 0.67 -16.70 -16.47
C LEU A 79 0.69 -17.06 -14.98
N VAL A 80 0.34 -18.31 -14.67
CA VAL A 80 0.32 -18.85 -13.30
C VAL A 80 1.74 -18.93 -12.73
N VAL A 81 2.71 -19.39 -13.52
CA VAL A 81 4.12 -19.44 -13.13
C VAL A 81 4.66 -18.04 -12.85
N VAL A 82 4.36 -17.05 -13.69
CA VAL A 82 4.76 -15.66 -13.46
C VAL A 82 4.15 -15.11 -12.17
N ALA A 83 2.87 -15.38 -11.90
CA ALA A 83 2.21 -14.96 -10.66
C ALA A 83 2.87 -15.57 -9.42
N LEU A 84 3.17 -16.87 -9.44
CA LEU A 84 3.89 -17.57 -8.37
C LEU A 84 5.30 -17.00 -8.15
N CYS A 85 6.03 -16.70 -9.23
CA CYS A 85 7.35 -16.09 -9.16
C CYS A 85 7.32 -14.70 -8.50
N LEU A 86 6.33 -13.87 -8.86
CA LEU A 86 6.17 -12.54 -8.25
C LEU A 86 5.83 -12.64 -6.75
N ASP A 87 4.98 -13.59 -6.37
CA ASP A 87 4.66 -13.84 -4.96
C ASP A 87 5.85 -14.44 -4.18
N ALA A 88 6.68 -15.27 -4.83
CA ALA A 88 7.92 -15.77 -4.25
C ALA A 88 8.93 -14.65 -4.01
N ILE A 89 9.05 -13.68 -4.92
CA ILE A 89 9.91 -12.49 -4.75
C ILE A 89 9.42 -11.66 -3.56
N LEU A 90 8.10 -11.46 -3.42
CA LEU A 90 7.52 -10.77 -2.27
C LEU A 90 7.82 -11.51 -0.96
N LEU A 91 7.65 -12.84 -0.95
CA LEU A 91 7.91 -13.66 0.23
C LEU A 91 9.39 -13.62 0.63
N LEU A 92 10.30 -13.70 -0.34
CA LEU A 92 11.74 -13.59 -0.12
C LEU A 92 12.10 -12.20 0.42
N SER A 93 11.53 -11.13 -0.14
CA SER A 93 11.73 -9.77 0.34
C SER A 93 11.19 -9.56 1.76
N ALA A 94 10.02 -10.13 2.06
CA ALA A 94 9.44 -10.09 3.40
C ALA A 94 10.30 -10.89 4.40
N ALA A 95 10.87 -12.03 3.99
CA ALA A 95 11.70 -12.88 4.83
C ALA A 95 13.08 -12.27 5.10
N SER A 96 13.78 -11.79 4.06
CA SER A 96 15.10 -11.17 4.22
C SER A 96 15.00 -9.79 4.87
N GLN A 97 13.86 -9.11 4.69
CA GLN A 97 13.64 -7.74 5.11
C GLN A 97 14.72 -6.77 4.61
N ASP A 98 15.45 -7.10 3.53
CA ASP A 98 16.49 -6.24 3.00
C ASP A 98 15.87 -4.98 2.39
N PHE A 99 16.44 -3.81 2.70
CA PHE A 99 15.88 -2.53 2.25
C PHE A 99 15.77 -2.44 0.72
N CYS A 100 16.78 -2.94 0.00
CA CYS A 100 16.78 -2.98 -1.46
C CYS A 100 15.67 -3.90 -2.01
N SER A 101 15.52 -5.11 -1.45
CA SER A 101 14.48 -6.05 -1.86
C SER A 101 13.07 -5.48 -1.63
N LEU A 102 12.85 -4.82 -0.48
CA LEU A 102 11.57 -4.23 -0.12
C LEU A 102 11.20 -3.07 -1.05
N ILE A 103 12.18 -2.27 -1.49
CA ILE A 103 11.97 -1.22 -2.49
C ILE A 103 11.59 -1.83 -3.84
N ILE A 104 12.30 -2.86 -4.29
CA ILE A 104 11.99 -3.53 -5.56
C ILE A 104 10.57 -4.11 -5.52
N SER A 105 10.22 -4.83 -4.44
CA SER A 105 8.86 -5.35 -4.24
C SER A 105 7.81 -4.23 -4.15
N TRP A 106 8.16 -3.08 -3.57
CA TRP A 106 7.27 -1.91 -3.54
C TRP A 106 7.03 -1.33 -4.93
N ILE A 107 8.06 -1.18 -5.77
CA ILE A 107 7.94 -0.71 -7.15
C ILE A 107 7.04 -1.67 -7.94
N ILE A 108 7.33 -2.97 -7.89
CA ILE A 108 6.55 -4.01 -8.60
C ILE A 108 5.08 -3.97 -8.15
N THR A 109 4.83 -3.93 -6.85
CA THR A 109 3.47 -3.89 -6.29
C THR A 109 2.74 -2.61 -6.72
N CYS A 110 3.44 -1.47 -6.75
CA CYS A 110 2.88 -0.20 -7.21
C CYS A 110 2.48 -0.26 -8.68
N THR A 111 3.35 -0.77 -9.55
CA THR A 111 3.07 -0.93 -10.98
C THR A 111 1.87 -1.87 -11.20
N LEU A 112 1.82 -3.00 -10.50
CA LEU A 112 0.68 -3.92 -10.57
C LEU A 112 -0.62 -3.29 -10.06
N PHE A 113 -0.56 -2.54 -8.96
CA PHE A 113 -1.74 -1.87 -8.41
C PHE A 113 -2.35 -0.86 -9.40
N VAL A 114 -1.51 -0.02 -10.01
CA VAL A 114 -1.96 0.94 -11.04
C VAL A 114 -2.54 0.19 -12.24
N PHE A 115 -1.89 -0.87 -12.70
CA PHE A 115 -2.40 -1.68 -13.81
C PHE A 115 -3.77 -2.31 -13.50
N TYR A 116 -3.95 -2.87 -12.30
CA TYR A 116 -5.24 -3.43 -11.89
C TYR A 116 -6.33 -2.37 -11.74
N LEU A 117 -6.00 -1.15 -11.31
CA LEU A 117 -6.95 -0.03 -11.31
C LEU A 117 -7.39 0.36 -12.73
N ILE A 118 -6.45 0.42 -13.68
CA ILE A 118 -6.78 0.71 -15.08
C ILE A 118 -7.70 -0.39 -15.64
N LEU A 119 -7.39 -1.66 -15.38
CA LEU A 119 -8.25 -2.78 -15.78
C LEU A 119 -9.62 -2.70 -15.12
N LEU A 120 -9.70 -2.33 -13.85
CA LEU A 120 -10.96 -2.21 -13.11
C LEU A 120 -11.88 -1.15 -13.72
N ILE A 121 -11.34 -0.09 -14.31
CA ILE A 121 -12.13 0.93 -15.00
C ILE A 121 -12.46 0.48 -16.44
N THR A 122 -11.48 -0.11 -17.12
CA THR A 122 -11.58 -0.40 -18.56
C THR A 122 -12.50 -1.59 -18.83
N VAL A 123 -12.42 -2.66 -18.02
CA VAL A 123 -13.21 -3.89 -18.23
C VAL A 123 -14.72 -3.63 -18.15
N PRO A 124 -15.26 -2.93 -17.13
CA PRO A 124 -16.69 -2.59 -17.09
C PRO A 124 -17.14 -1.73 -18.27
N ILE A 125 -16.31 -0.79 -18.74
CA ILE A 125 -16.62 0.04 -19.92
C ILE A 125 -16.74 -0.83 -21.17
N PHE A 126 -15.83 -1.78 -21.39
CA PHE A 126 -15.91 -2.70 -22.51
C PHE A 126 -17.13 -3.61 -22.43
N VAL A 127 -17.40 -4.17 -21.24
CA VAL A 127 -18.55 -5.06 -21.00
C VAL A 127 -19.87 -4.32 -21.25
N THR A 128 -20.03 -3.11 -20.72
CA THR A 128 -21.24 -2.28 -20.94
C THR A 128 -21.39 -1.81 -22.39
N SER A 129 -20.30 -1.41 -23.03
CA SER A 129 -20.29 -1.04 -24.46
C SER A 129 -20.74 -2.20 -25.36
N PHE A 130 -20.22 -3.41 -25.11
CA PHE A 130 -20.61 -4.63 -25.83
C PHE A 130 -22.11 -4.93 -25.72
N PHE A 131 -22.68 -4.83 -24.50
CA PHE A 131 -24.13 -5.01 -24.32
C PHE A 131 -24.96 -3.91 -25.00
N THR A 132 -24.46 -2.68 -25.03
CA THR A 132 -25.15 -1.55 -25.66
C THR A 132 -25.19 -1.73 -27.19
N SER A 133 -24.08 -2.15 -27.81
CA SER A 133 -24.02 -2.42 -29.26
C SER A 133 -24.89 -3.60 -29.68
N ASP A 134 -24.91 -4.69 -28.89
CA ASP A 134 -25.78 -5.84 -29.17
C ASP A 134 -27.25 -5.45 -29.07
N SER A 135 -27.64 -4.69 -28.03
CA SER A 135 -29.02 -4.21 -27.87
C SER A 135 -29.49 -3.29 -29.01
N ALA A 136 -28.60 -2.49 -29.59
CA ALA A 136 -28.88 -1.64 -30.75
C ALA A 136 -29.07 -2.45 -32.05
N GLY A 137 -28.40 -3.59 -32.20
CA GLY A 137 -28.65 -4.52 -33.31
C GLY A 137 -30.08 -5.09 -33.32
N TYR A 138 -30.70 -5.21 -32.14
CA TYR A 138 -32.08 -5.69 -31.98
C TYR A 138 -33.15 -4.60 -32.17
N SER A 139 -32.79 -3.31 -32.24
CA SER A 139 -33.78 -2.23 -32.37
C SER A 139 -34.39 -2.11 -33.78
N ASN A 140 -33.77 -2.73 -34.80
CA ASN A 140 -34.26 -2.74 -36.18
C ASN A 140 -35.30 -3.83 -36.49
N ILE A 141 -35.81 -4.55 -35.48
CA ILE A 141 -36.88 -5.53 -35.69
C ILE A 141 -38.22 -4.78 -35.80
N PRO A 142 -38.96 -4.94 -36.92
CA PRO A 142 -40.23 -4.26 -37.13
C PRO A 142 -41.24 -4.60 -36.01
N PRO A 143 -42.08 -3.65 -35.59
CA PRO A 143 -42.94 -3.76 -34.41
C PRO A 143 -43.89 -4.98 -34.47
N ASP A 144 -44.31 -5.38 -35.66
CA ASP A 144 -45.23 -6.51 -35.87
C ASP A 144 -44.61 -7.87 -35.53
N TRP A 145 -43.28 -7.99 -35.57
CA TRP A 145 -42.55 -9.22 -35.22
C TRP A 145 -42.24 -9.33 -33.71
N ARG A 146 -42.40 -8.24 -32.95
CA ARG A 146 -42.21 -8.27 -31.48
C ARG A 146 -43.33 -9.02 -30.77
N LEU A 147 -44.58 -8.83 -31.22
CA LEU A 147 -45.76 -9.56 -30.70
C LEU A 147 -45.68 -11.07 -30.97
N PHE A 148 -45.14 -11.47 -32.13
CA PHE A 148 -44.96 -12.88 -32.47
C PHE A 148 -43.83 -13.53 -31.66
N ARG A 149 -42.79 -12.77 -31.31
CA ARG A 149 -41.70 -13.20 -30.43
C ARG A 149 -42.18 -13.37 -28.99
N ASP A 150 -42.99 -12.44 -28.46
CA ASP A 150 -43.52 -12.52 -27.10
C ASP A 150 -44.52 -13.68 -26.91
N LEU A 151 -45.26 -14.06 -27.96
CA LEU A 151 -46.16 -15.23 -27.91
C LEU A 151 -45.45 -16.59 -28.04
N ILE A 152 -44.26 -16.63 -28.66
CA ILE A 152 -43.53 -17.89 -28.94
C ILE A 152 -42.34 -18.11 -27.98
N SER A 153 -41.87 -17.09 -27.27
CA SER A 153 -40.63 -17.16 -26.50
C SER A 153 -40.79 -17.79 -25.10
N TYR A 154 -40.83 -19.12 -25.10
CA TYR A 154 -40.16 -19.91 -24.05
C TYR A 154 -38.67 -19.55 -24.08
N LYS A 155 -38.18 -18.70 -23.16
CA LYS A 155 -36.76 -18.34 -22.96
C LYS A 155 -35.93 -18.37 -24.25
N THR A 156 -36.08 -17.37 -25.12
CA THR A 156 -35.23 -17.21 -26.31
C THR A 156 -33.76 -17.40 -25.93
N LYS A 157 -33.01 -18.22 -26.68
CA LYS A 157 -31.58 -18.52 -26.45
C LYS A 157 -30.73 -17.26 -26.20
N GLU A 158 -31.13 -16.14 -26.79
CA GLU A 158 -30.54 -14.81 -26.63
C GLU A 158 -30.67 -14.24 -25.21
N GLU A 159 -31.81 -14.44 -24.54
CA GLU A 159 -32.01 -13.98 -23.15
C GLU A 159 -31.14 -14.79 -22.17
N ILE A 160 -30.93 -16.08 -22.46
CA ILE A 160 -30.02 -16.94 -21.71
C ILE A 160 -28.56 -16.50 -21.92
N LEU A 161 -28.19 -16.14 -23.15
CA LEU A 161 -26.86 -15.61 -23.47
C LEU A 161 -26.62 -14.25 -22.81
N LEU A 162 -27.60 -13.36 -22.81
CA LEU A 162 -27.53 -12.06 -22.14
C LEU A 162 -27.37 -12.23 -20.62
N LYS A 163 -28.21 -13.05 -19.98
CA LYS A 163 -28.11 -13.33 -18.54
C LYS A 163 -26.76 -13.94 -18.17
N ARG A 164 -26.25 -14.87 -18.98
CA ARG A 164 -24.94 -15.49 -18.79
C ARG A 164 -23.79 -14.48 -18.98
N GLY A 165 -23.91 -13.58 -19.96
CA GLY A 165 -22.94 -12.51 -20.19
C GLY A 165 -22.88 -11.53 -19.02
N ILE A 166 -24.03 -11.10 -18.50
CA ILE A 166 -24.12 -10.19 -17.35
C ILE A 166 -23.53 -10.87 -16.10
N GLU A 167 -23.88 -12.13 -15.86
CA GLU A 167 -23.34 -12.90 -14.73
C GLU A 167 -21.82 -13.08 -14.84
N PHE A 168 -21.31 -13.35 -16.04
CA PHE A 168 -19.87 -13.48 -16.29
C PHE A 168 -19.14 -12.15 -16.10
N GLY A 169 -19.70 -11.03 -16.61
CA GLY A 169 -19.15 -9.68 -16.42
C GLY A 169 -19.05 -9.30 -14.94
N LEU A 170 -20.14 -9.50 -14.19
CA LEU A 170 -20.17 -9.27 -12.73
C LEU A 170 -19.16 -10.16 -11.98
N ARG A 171 -19.02 -11.43 -12.37
CA ARG A 171 -18.01 -12.32 -11.77
C ARG A 171 -16.59 -11.81 -11.99
N ILE A 172 -16.25 -11.36 -13.20
CA ILE A 172 -14.94 -10.79 -13.50
C ILE A 172 -14.70 -9.53 -12.69
N GLU A 173 -15.69 -8.64 -12.60
CA GLU A 173 -15.58 -7.39 -11.85
C GLU A 173 -15.36 -7.65 -10.36
N ILE A 174 -16.11 -8.57 -9.75
CA ILE A 174 -15.92 -8.97 -8.34
C ILE A 174 -14.52 -9.54 -8.09
N VAL A 175 -14.03 -10.39 -9.00
CA VAL A 175 -12.67 -10.93 -8.92
C VAL A 175 -11.63 -9.80 -9.02
N LEU A 176 -11.82 -8.85 -9.92
CA LEU A 176 -10.91 -7.73 -10.14
C LEU A 176 -10.89 -6.76 -8.95
N VAL A 177 -12.06 -6.45 -8.38
CA VAL A 177 -12.17 -5.69 -7.11
C VAL A 177 -11.42 -6.40 -5.98
N THR A 178 -11.56 -7.72 -5.89
CA THR A 178 -10.86 -8.52 -4.88
C THR A 178 -9.34 -8.44 -5.07
N ILE A 179 -8.85 -8.55 -6.31
CA ILE A 179 -7.42 -8.44 -6.63
C ILE A 179 -6.89 -7.04 -6.29
N VAL A 180 -7.62 -5.97 -6.62
CA VAL A 180 -7.25 -4.59 -6.28
C VAL A 180 -7.20 -4.42 -4.76
N PHE A 181 -8.16 -4.94 -4.02
CA PHE A 181 -8.18 -4.85 -2.56
C PHE A 181 -6.98 -5.57 -1.92
N VAL A 182 -6.71 -6.82 -2.34
CA VAL A 182 -5.57 -7.61 -1.85
C VAL A 182 -4.24 -6.90 -2.18
N THR A 183 -4.10 -6.36 -3.38
CA THR A 183 -2.89 -5.65 -3.81
C THR A 183 -2.73 -4.32 -3.08
N GLY A 184 -3.82 -3.60 -2.81
CA GLY A 184 -3.82 -2.39 -2.00
C GLY A 184 -3.41 -2.65 -0.55
N PHE A 185 -3.88 -3.75 0.05
CA PHE A 185 -3.46 -4.18 1.38
C PHE A 185 -1.97 -4.56 1.41
N GLN A 186 -1.49 -5.29 0.39
CA GLN A 186 -0.06 -5.60 0.21
C GLN A 186 0.78 -4.32 0.14
N PHE A 187 0.35 -3.34 -0.67
CA PHE A 187 1.02 -2.05 -0.81
C PHE A 187 1.08 -1.29 0.52
N GLY A 188 -0.02 -1.28 1.28
CA GLY A 188 -0.08 -0.68 2.61
C GLY A 188 0.91 -1.31 3.59
N LEU A 189 0.99 -2.64 3.62
CA LEU A 189 1.94 -3.36 4.47
C LEU A 189 3.40 -3.11 4.08
N LEU A 190 3.71 -3.09 2.78
CA LEU A 190 5.05 -2.75 2.28
C LEU A 190 5.45 -1.33 2.68
N ASN A 191 4.55 -0.36 2.47
CA ASN A 191 4.79 1.04 2.83
C ASN A 191 4.99 1.21 4.35
N SER A 192 4.16 0.56 5.17
CA SER A 192 4.31 0.57 6.63
C SER A 192 5.66 -0.03 7.06
N THR A 193 6.07 -1.14 6.44
CA THR A 193 7.34 -1.81 6.74
C THR A 193 8.54 -0.96 6.34
N LEU A 194 8.50 -0.32 5.17
CA LEU A 194 9.55 0.59 4.69
C LEU A 194 9.66 1.82 5.60
N ASN A 195 8.55 2.44 5.98
CA ASN A 195 8.54 3.60 6.87
C ASN A 195 9.08 3.24 8.26
N ALA A 196 8.68 2.10 8.82
CA ALA A 196 9.23 1.62 10.09
C ALA A 196 10.75 1.40 10.03
N LYS A 197 11.27 0.88 8.91
CA LYS A 197 12.72 0.73 8.70
C LYS A 197 13.42 2.08 8.51
N LEU A 198 12.83 3.01 7.77
CA LEU A 198 13.38 4.34 7.54
C LEU A 198 13.49 5.12 8.85
N ASP A 199 12.45 5.09 9.69
CA ASP A 199 12.47 5.74 11.00
C ASP A 199 13.54 5.15 11.91
N HIS A 200 13.71 3.83 11.88
CA HIS A 200 14.77 3.17 12.64
C HIS A 200 16.17 3.59 12.17
N LEU A 201 16.39 3.71 10.86
CA LEU A 201 17.65 4.20 10.29
C LEU A 201 17.92 5.66 10.67
N LYS A 202 16.91 6.54 10.57
CA LYS A 202 17.00 7.95 10.99
C LYS A 202 17.37 8.07 12.47
N ARG A 203 16.71 7.33 13.37
CA ARG A 203 17.01 7.33 14.81
C ARG A 203 18.41 6.80 15.12
N LYS A 204 18.87 5.74 14.42
CA LYS A 204 20.24 5.23 14.57
C LYS A 204 21.28 6.25 14.14
N ARG A 205 21.03 6.96 13.03
CA ARG A 205 21.92 8.01 12.53
C ARG A 205 21.98 9.18 13.50
N GLN A 206 20.83 9.66 13.99
CA GLN A 206 20.76 10.71 15.01
C GLN A 206 21.54 10.32 16.27
N ALA A 207 21.33 9.11 16.81
CA ALA A 207 22.07 8.65 17.99
C ALA A 207 23.60 8.57 17.76
N LYS A 208 24.04 8.27 16.54
CA LYS A 208 25.47 8.28 16.16
C LYS A 208 26.01 9.71 16.09
N GLU A 209 25.25 10.63 15.50
CA GLU A 209 25.58 12.05 15.42
C GLU A 209 25.64 12.68 16.82
N THR A 210 24.70 12.37 17.73
CA THR A 210 24.71 12.84 19.12
C THR A 210 25.91 12.31 19.91
N ARG A 211 26.32 11.06 19.68
CA ARG A 211 27.54 10.51 20.29
C ARG A 211 28.78 11.23 19.76
N ASN A 212 28.87 11.43 18.46
CA ASN A 212 30.01 12.12 17.85
C ASN A 212 30.13 13.58 18.29
N SER A 213 29.01 14.29 18.51
CA SER A 213 29.04 15.67 19.02
C SER A 213 29.52 15.77 20.47
N VAL A 214 29.38 14.71 21.27
CA VAL A 214 29.87 14.68 22.67
C VAL A 214 31.40 14.53 22.73
N TYR A 215 32.04 13.95 21.70
CA TYR A 215 33.50 13.81 21.62
C TYR A 215 34.21 15.01 20.97
N LEU A 216 33.47 16.04 20.57
CA LEU A 216 33.99 17.29 19.98
C LEU A 216 34.01 18.46 20.99
N ILE A 217 33.65 18.21 22.25
CA ILE A 217 33.77 19.12 23.41
C ILE A 217 34.98 18.66 24.22
#